data_AF-A0A3C0C3N3-F1
#
_entry.id   AF-A0A3C0C3N3-F1
#
_cell.length_a   1.000
_cell.length_b   1.000
_cell.length_c   1.000
_cell.angle_alpha   90.00
_cell.angle_beta   90.00
_cell.angle_gamma   90.00
#
_symmetry.space_group_name_H-M   'P 1'
#
loop_
_entity.id
_entity.type
_entity.pdbx_description
1 polymer ?
#
loop_
_entity_poly.entity_id
_entity_poly.type
_entity_poly.pdbx_seq_one_letter_code
_entity_poly.pdbx_strand_id
1 'polypeptide(L)' 'MICDVCPRRCNIEEGKRGFCKARGNRGDRNVSLSYGKLTSIALDPIEK' A
#
# COMPACT_ATOMS: atom_id res chain seq x y z
N MET A 1 9.88 -2.63 11.85
CA MET A 1 8.71 -3.51 11.93
C MET A 1 8.67 -4.52 10.78
N ILE A 2 8.18 -5.74 10.97
CA ILE A 2 8.09 -6.74 9.89
C ILE A 2 6.68 -6.73 9.27
N CYS A 3 6.60 -6.57 7.95
CA CYS A 3 5.34 -6.59 7.20
C CYS A 3 5.03 -8.01 6.70
N ASP A 4 4.06 -8.71 7.31
CA ASP A 4 3.67 -10.08 6.90
C ASP A 4 2.57 -10.14 5.81
N VAL A 5 2.26 -9.01 5.16
CA VAL A 5 1.17 -8.93 4.17
C VAL A 5 1.53 -9.62 2.85
N CYS A 6 2.81 -9.62 2.48
CA CYS A 6 3.30 -10.24 1.26
C CYS A 6 4.39 -11.26 1.59
N PRO A 7 4.64 -12.26 0.74
CA PRO A 7 5.60 -13.33 1.01
C PRO A 7 7.04 -12.83 1.22
N ARG A 8 7.34 -11.60 0.80
CA ARG A 8 8.66 -10.98 0.94
C ARG A 8 8.99 -10.54 2.38
N ARG A 9 8.00 -10.43 3.28
CA ARG A 9 8.20 -10.15 4.71
C ARG A 9 9.17 -9.01 5.00
N CYS A 10 8.97 -7.87 4.33
CA CYS A 10 9.90 -6.74 4.40
C CYS A 10 10.05 -6.24 5.85
N ASN A 11 11.27 -6.03 6.33
CA ASN A 11 11.50 -5.21 7.53
C ASN A 11 11.48 -3.73 7.12
N ILE A 12 10.48 -2.99 7.62
CA ILE A 12 10.23 -1.59 7.31
C ILE A 12 10.59 -0.76 8.54
N GLU A 13 11.64 0.06 8.42
CA GLU A 13 11.99 1.06 9.43
C GLU A 13 10.93 2.15 9.52
N GLU A 14 10.83 2.80 10.69
CA GLU A 14 9.87 3.88 10.90
C GLU A 14 10.03 5.00 9.85
N GLY A 15 8.92 5.44 9.26
CA GLY A 15 8.91 6.44 8.20
C GLY A 15 9.31 5.92 6.82
N LYS A 16 9.79 4.68 6.70
CA LYS A 16 10.11 4.04 5.41
C LYS A 16 8.92 3.27 4.83
N ARG A 17 9.07 2.95 3.54
CA ARG A 17 8.10 2.19 2.74
C ARG A 17 8.67 0.80 2.47
N GLY A 18 7.82 -0.21 2.43
CA GLY A 18 8.20 -1.55 2.02
C GLY A 18 8.55 -1.62 0.53
N PHE A 19 9.15 -2.74 0.12
CA PHE A 19 9.55 -2.97 -1.28
C PHE A 19 8.37 -2.83 -2.26
N CYS A 20 7.18 -3.25 -1.85
CA CYS A 20 5.96 -3.14 -2.65
C CYS A 20 5.49 -1.69 -2.88
N LYS A 21 6.07 -0.69 -2.19
CA LYS A 21 5.69 0.74 -2.19
C LYS A 21 4.24 1.03 -1.77
N ALA A 22 3.40 0.00 -1.58
CA ALA A 22 2.01 0.09 -1.16
C ALA A 22 1.84 0.13 0.37
N ARG A 23 2.84 -0.31 1.14
CA ARG A 23 2.81 -0.38 2.61
C ARG A 23 3.99 0.39 3.20
N GLY A 24 3.80 1.02 4.35
CA GLY A 24 4.84 1.73 5.08
C GLY A 24 4.70 1.56 6.59
N ASN A 25 5.76 1.89 7.33
CA ASN A 25 5.73 1.91 8.79
C ASN A 25 5.49 3.34 9.28
N ARG A 26 4.38 3.58 10.00
CA ARG A 26 4.10 4.84 10.70
C ARG A 26 3.76 4.55 12.16
N GLY A 27 4.57 5.03 13.10
CA GLY A 27 4.31 4.85 14.54
C GLY A 27 4.35 3.37 14.93
N ASP A 28 5.36 2.65 14.42
CA ASP A 28 5.51 1.19 14.50
C ASP A 28 4.31 0.35 13.98
N ARG A 29 3.46 0.93 13.13
CA ARG A 29 2.30 0.27 12.53
C ARG A 29 2.41 0.14 11.02
N ASN A 30 1.98 -1.02 10.52
CA ASN A 30 1.88 -1.29 9.09
C ASN A 30 0.67 -0.55 8.52
N VAL A 31 0.92 0.53 7.78
CA VAL A 31 -0.13 1.31 7.14
C VAL A 31 -0.11 1.07 5.63
N SER A 32 -1.30 0.94 5.05
CA SER A 32 -1.46 0.96 3.59
C SER A 32 -1.32 2.40 3.10
N LEU A 33 -0.36 2.65 2.22
CA LEU A 33 -0.11 3.96 1.59
C LEU A 33 -1.08 4.24 0.44
N SER A 34 -1.75 3.20 -0.06
CA SER A 34 -2.69 3.29 -1.19
C SER A 34 -4.16 3.22 -0.75
N TYR A 35 -4.46 3.03 0.55
CA TYR A 35 -5.84 2.97 1.02
C TYR A 35 -6.56 4.30 0.73
N GLY A 36 -7.70 4.23 0.05
CA GLY A 36 -8.47 5.41 -0.39
C GLY A 36 -7.97 6.08 -1.67
N LYS A 37 -6.91 5.57 -2.31
CA LYS A 37 -6.48 6.05 -3.63
C LYS A 37 -7.01 5.14 -4.73
N LEU A 38 -7.85 5.67 -5.61
CA LEU A 38 -8.24 5.02 -6.85
C LEU A 38 -6.98 4.67 -7.64
N THR A 39 -6.72 3.38 -7.80
CA THR A 39 -5.53 2.91 -8.53
C THR A 39 -5.80 2.88 -10.04
N SER A 40 -7.06 2.72 -10.43
CA SER A 40 -7.56 2.85 -11.80
C SER A 40 -9.07 3.09 -11.76
N ILE A 41 -9.59 3.83 -12.73
CA ILE A 41 -11.02 3.98 -12.99
C ILE A 41 -11.23 3.77 -14.49
N ALA A 42 -12.04 2.77 -14.85
CA ALA A 42 -12.50 2.58 -16.22
C ALA A 42 -13.87 3.24 -16.32
N LEU A 43 -13.88 4.48 -16.84
CA LEU A 43 -15.10 5.21 -17.17
C LEU A 43 -15.44 4.91 -18.62
N ASP A 44 -16.04 3.75 -18.87
CA ASP A 44 -16.67 3.49 -20.16
C ASP A 44 -17.95 4.33 -20.25
N PRO A 45 -18.16 5.10 -21.33
CA PRO A 45 -19.41 5.80 -21.54
C PRO A 45 -20.52 4.75 -21.70
N ILE A 46 -21.53 4.81 -20.84
CA ILE A 46 -22.76 4.05 -21.07
C ILE A 46 -23.46 4.74 -22.24
N GLU A 47 -23.48 4.10 -23.41
CA GLU A 47 -24.34 4.54 -24.51
C GLU A 47 -25.78 4.52 -23.99
N LYS A 48 -26.48 5.64 -24.19
CA LYS A 48 -27.89 5.82 -23.83
C LYS A 48 -28.72 5.99 -25.09
#